data_AF-A0A6G2UYF6-F1
#
_entry.id   AF-A0A6G2UYF6-F1
#
_cell.length_a   1.000
_cell.length_b   1.000
_cell.length_c   1.000
_cell.angle_alpha   90.00
_cell.angle_beta   90.00
_cell.angle_gamma   90.00
#
_symmetry.space_group_name_H-M   'P 1'
#
loop_
_entity.id
_entity.type
_entity.pdbx_description
1 polymer ?
#
loop_
_entity_poly.entity_id
_entity_poly.type
_entity_poly.pdbx_seq_one_letter_code
_entity_poly.pdbx_strand_id
1 'polypeptide(L)'
;EAPLPPWPGRSADALAAELERECDWLLAHEALPAGLVTRNRRIAEAALRPWEPVFVHGDLQITHVFTGDDDEVTGIIDWSEAARGDALFDLATLTLGHEERLGDLVAGYGTDVDLDLVRAWWSLRSLTAYRWLIQHGFDPGAPGCELDVLRAAR
;
A
#
# COMPACT_ATOMS: atom_id res chain seq x y z
N GLU A 1 -6.06 -16.79 18.40
CA GLU A 1 -6.35 -15.86 17.28
C GLU A 1 -7.80 -15.43 17.34
N ALA A 2 -8.08 -14.18 16.98
CA ALA A 2 -9.45 -13.68 16.86
C ALA A 2 -10.06 -14.20 15.53
N PRO A 3 -11.37 -14.51 15.50
CA PRO A 3 -12.01 -14.97 14.27
C PRO A 3 -12.03 -13.85 13.22
N LEU A 4 -11.85 -14.23 11.95
CA LEU A 4 -11.95 -13.28 10.84
C LEU A 4 -13.36 -12.68 10.75
N PRO A 5 -13.49 -11.37 10.42
CA PRO A 5 -14.79 -10.75 10.24
C PRO A 5 -15.60 -11.46 9.15
N PRO A 6 -16.95 -11.49 9.22
CA PRO A 6 -17.77 -12.18 8.23
C PRO A 6 -17.77 -11.50 6.85
N TRP A 7 -17.40 -10.23 6.75
CA TRP A 7 -17.28 -9.52 5.47
C TRP A 7 -15.93 -9.79 4.79
N PRO A 8 -15.92 -9.96 3.45
CA PRO A 8 -14.69 -10.11 2.69
C PRO A 8 -13.96 -8.76 2.59
N GLY A 9 -12.64 -8.78 2.41
CA GLY A 9 -11.91 -7.63 1.89
C GLY A 9 -11.73 -7.72 0.37
N ARG A 10 -10.79 -6.94 -0.15
CA ARG A 10 -10.47 -6.92 -1.60
C ARG A 10 -9.85 -8.24 -2.03
N SER A 11 -10.28 -8.76 -3.18
CA SER A 11 -9.69 -9.97 -3.78
C SER A 11 -8.53 -9.63 -4.71
N ALA A 12 -7.63 -10.59 -4.94
CA ALA A 12 -6.55 -10.46 -5.92
C ALA A 12 -7.08 -10.08 -7.31
N ASP A 13 -8.18 -10.70 -7.76
CA ASP A 13 -8.80 -10.40 -9.05
C ASP A 13 -9.34 -8.96 -9.12
N ALA A 14 -9.95 -8.47 -8.05
CA ALA A 14 -10.45 -7.10 -7.99
C ALA A 14 -9.29 -6.08 -8.03
N LEU A 15 -8.21 -6.37 -7.32
CA LEU A 15 -6.98 -5.57 -7.33
C LEU A 15 -6.30 -5.59 -8.72
N ALA A 16 -6.24 -6.75 -9.36
CA ALA A 16 -5.67 -6.90 -10.70
C ALA A 16 -6.44 -6.07 -11.72
N ALA A 17 -7.77 -6.15 -11.69
CA ALA A 17 -8.63 -5.38 -12.57
C ALA A 17 -8.52 -3.86 -12.32
N GLU A 18 -8.31 -3.45 -11.06
CA GLU A 18 -8.08 -2.04 -10.74
C GLU A 18 -6.71 -1.56 -11.21
N LEU A 19 -5.65 -2.33 -10.94
CA LEU A 19 -4.30 -2.03 -11.41
C LEU A 19 -4.27 -1.85 -12.94
N GLU A 20 -4.94 -2.73 -13.67
CA GLU A 20 -5.07 -2.63 -15.13
C GLU A 20 -5.77 -1.33 -15.54
N ARG A 21 -6.97 -1.05 -15.00
CA ARG A 21 -7.74 0.17 -15.31
C ARG A 21 -6.95 1.44 -15.02
N GLU A 22 -6.28 1.51 -13.87
CA GLU A 22 -5.54 2.70 -13.47
C GLU A 22 -4.26 2.86 -14.31
N CYS A 23 -3.54 1.77 -14.61
CA CYS A 23 -2.40 1.84 -15.53
C CYS A 23 -2.81 2.34 -16.93
N ASP A 24 -3.92 1.83 -17.48
CA ASP A 24 -4.43 2.26 -18.77
C ASP A 24 -4.79 3.74 -18.77
N TRP A 25 -5.44 4.22 -17.69
CA TRP A 25 -5.75 5.64 -17.54
C TRP A 25 -4.50 6.50 -17.46
N LEU A 26 -3.51 6.10 -16.64
CA LEU A 26 -2.25 6.82 -16.45
C LEU A 26 -1.47 6.98 -17.76
N LEU A 27 -1.47 5.94 -18.60
CA LEU A 27 -0.83 5.96 -19.92
C LEU A 27 -1.62 6.82 -20.91
N ALA A 28 -2.93 6.66 -20.98
CA ALA A 28 -3.78 7.38 -21.93
C ALA A 28 -3.80 8.90 -21.70
N HIS A 29 -3.59 9.34 -20.45
CA HIS A 29 -3.60 10.77 -20.07
C HIS A 29 -2.18 11.32 -19.86
N GLU A 30 -1.14 10.53 -20.13
CA GLU A 30 0.26 10.90 -19.89
C GLU A 30 0.51 11.41 -18.46
N ALA A 31 -0.28 10.92 -17.49
CA ALA A 31 -0.20 11.35 -16.09
C ALA A 31 1.09 10.89 -15.40
N LEU A 32 1.72 9.83 -15.95
CA LEU A 32 3.03 9.33 -15.56
C LEU A 32 3.83 8.88 -16.80
N PRO A 33 5.19 8.90 -16.76
CA PRO A 33 6.00 8.36 -17.83
C PRO A 33 5.71 6.87 -18.08
N ALA A 34 5.54 6.47 -19.35
CA ALA A 34 5.14 5.10 -19.70
C ALA A 34 6.10 4.01 -19.16
N GLY A 35 7.41 4.29 -19.14
CA GLY A 35 8.40 3.39 -18.56
C GLY A 35 8.27 3.24 -17.04
N LEU A 36 7.83 4.29 -16.34
CA LEU A 36 7.58 4.27 -14.90
C LEU A 36 6.36 3.41 -14.57
N VAL A 37 5.26 3.59 -15.31
CA VAL A 37 4.04 2.77 -15.18
C VAL A 37 4.33 1.30 -15.48
N THR A 38 5.01 1.02 -16.60
CA THR A 38 5.30 -0.35 -17.02
C THR A 38 6.21 -1.09 -16.02
N ARG A 39 7.23 -0.42 -15.46
CA ARG A 39 8.10 -1.02 -14.45
C ARG A 39 7.31 -1.35 -13.18
N ASN A 40 6.60 -0.37 -12.64
CA ASN A 40 5.87 -0.55 -11.39
C ASN A 40 4.69 -1.51 -11.52
N ARG A 41 4.03 -1.61 -12.70
CA ARG A 41 3.01 -2.62 -12.95
C ARG A 41 3.58 -4.04 -12.79
N ARG A 42 4.77 -4.31 -13.35
CA ARG A 42 5.44 -5.62 -13.19
C ARG A 42 5.82 -5.92 -11.74
N ILE A 43 6.26 -4.91 -10.99
CA ILE A 43 6.56 -5.05 -9.56
C ILE A 43 5.26 -5.33 -8.79
N ALA A 44 4.20 -4.56 -9.05
CA ALA A 44 2.89 -4.69 -8.41
C ALA A 44 2.22 -6.06 -8.66
N GLU A 45 2.45 -6.69 -9.82
CA GLU A 45 1.92 -8.02 -10.13
C GLU A 45 2.34 -9.07 -9.08
N ALA A 46 3.51 -8.92 -8.45
CA ALA A 46 3.96 -9.84 -7.41
C ALA A 46 3.05 -9.81 -6.17
N ALA A 47 2.38 -8.69 -5.86
CA ALA A 47 1.45 -8.58 -4.72
C ALA A 47 0.12 -9.34 -4.95
N LEU A 48 -0.22 -9.63 -6.21
CA LEU A 48 -1.48 -10.26 -6.62
C LEU A 48 -1.47 -11.80 -6.49
N ARG A 49 -0.37 -12.39 -6.02
CA ARG A 49 -0.31 -13.81 -5.67
C ARG A 49 -1.42 -14.20 -4.68
N PRO A 50 -1.81 -15.47 -4.56
CA PRO A 50 -2.70 -15.90 -3.48
C PRO A 50 -2.08 -15.64 -2.10
N TRP A 51 -2.90 -15.21 -1.13
CA TRP A 51 -2.50 -15.06 0.27
C TRP A 51 -3.49 -15.73 1.21
N GLU A 52 -3.02 -16.12 2.40
CA GLU A 52 -3.90 -16.54 3.49
C GLU A 52 -4.54 -15.29 4.12
N PRO A 53 -5.88 -15.16 4.13
CA PRO A 53 -6.51 -13.95 4.64
C PRO A 53 -6.38 -13.83 6.16
N VAL A 54 -5.92 -12.68 6.62
CA VAL A 54 -5.90 -12.29 8.04
C VAL A 54 -6.79 -11.07 8.27
N PHE A 55 -7.06 -10.73 9.54
CA PHE A 55 -7.72 -9.46 9.85
C PHE A 55 -6.72 -8.32 9.67
N VAL A 56 -7.00 -7.42 8.73
CA VAL A 56 -6.18 -6.25 8.41
C VAL A 56 -6.93 -4.97 8.73
N HIS A 57 -6.20 -3.90 8.97
CA HIS A 57 -6.73 -2.55 9.09
C HIS A 57 -7.26 -2.04 7.76
N GLY A 58 -6.56 -2.32 6.65
CA GLY A 58 -6.99 -1.97 5.30
C GLY A 58 -6.72 -0.51 4.90
N ASP A 59 -6.23 0.31 5.82
CA ASP A 59 -5.77 1.69 5.56
C ASP A 59 -4.83 2.16 6.69
N LEU A 60 -3.83 1.34 7.03
CA LEU A 60 -2.92 1.60 8.15
C LEU A 60 -1.89 2.69 7.79
N GLN A 61 -2.36 3.93 7.64
CA GLN A 61 -1.51 5.10 7.38
C GLN A 61 -0.90 5.64 8.68
N ILE A 62 0.26 6.31 8.60
CA ILE A 62 0.90 6.94 9.77
C ILE A 62 -0.02 7.96 10.46
N THR A 63 -0.93 8.60 9.71
CA THR A 63 -1.92 9.55 10.21
C THR A 63 -3.00 8.90 11.08
N HIS A 64 -3.10 7.57 11.07
CA HIS A 64 -4.05 6.79 11.87
C HIS A 64 -3.41 6.21 13.14
N VAL A 65 -2.11 6.45 13.36
CA VAL A 65 -1.36 6.00 14.54
C VAL A 65 -1.09 7.20 15.45
N PHE A 66 -1.53 7.09 16.70
CA PHE A 66 -1.33 8.13 17.72
C PHE A 66 -0.23 7.70 18.69
N THR A 67 0.69 8.62 18.99
CA THR A 67 1.75 8.44 19.97
C THR A 67 1.55 9.36 21.18
N GLY A 68 1.99 8.89 22.34
CA GLY A 68 2.06 9.69 23.57
C GLY A 68 3.37 10.46 23.69
N ASP A 69 3.57 11.10 24.85
CA ASP A 69 4.76 11.94 25.12
C ASP A 69 6.09 11.17 25.12
N ASP A 70 6.04 9.85 25.36
CA ASP A 70 7.20 8.95 25.37
C ASP A 70 7.35 8.15 24.05
N ASP A 71 6.75 8.63 22.94
CA ASP A 71 6.68 7.95 21.62
C ASP A 71 5.96 6.59 21.62
N GLU A 72 5.37 6.18 22.74
CA GLU A 72 4.56 4.97 22.85
C GLU A 72 3.26 5.09 22.04
N VAL A 73 2.91 4.03 21.31
CA VAL A 73 1.64 3.98 20.55
C VAL A 73 0.48 3.93 21.53
N THR A 74 -0.39 4.93 21.48
CA THR A 74 -1.56 5.07 22.37
C THR A 74 -2.87 4.72 21.68
N GLY A 75 -2.90 4.69 20.35
CA GLY A 75 -4.10 4.33 19.61
C GLY A 75 -3.87 4.14 18.12
N ILE A 76 -4.72 3.31 17.53
CA ILE A 76 -4.88 3.14 16.09
C ILE A 76 -6.36 3.38 15.79
N ILE A 77 -6.66 4.27 14.86
CA ILE A 77 -8.03 4.71 14.53
C ILE A 77 -8.38 4.44 13.07
N ASP A 78 -9.62 4.75 12.68
CA ASP A 78 -10.14 4.61 11.31
C ASP A 78 -10.20 3.17 10.77
N TRP A 79 -10.84 2.30 11.53
CA TRP A 79 -11.05 0.89 11.21
C TRP A 79 -12.17 0.64 10.18
N SER A 80 -12.58 1.65 9.41
CA SER A 80 -13.70 1.55 8.48
C SER A 80 -13.42 0.58 7.32
N GLU A 81 -12.17 0.50 6.89
CA GLU A 81 -11.68 -0.41 5.83
C GLU A 81 -11.23 -1.78 6.36
N ALA A 82 -11.37 -2.02 7.66
CA ALA A 82 -10.87 -3.24 8.29
C ALA A 82 -11.61 -4.48 7.81
N ALA A 83 -10.88 -5.47 7.30
CA ALA A 83 -11.47 -6.61 6.62
C ALA A 83 -10.53 -7.83 6.63
N ARG A 84 -10.88 -8.85 5.84
CA ARG A 84 -9.97 -9.95 5.51
C ARG A 84 -9.02 -9.50 4.41
N GLY A 85 -7.72 -9.60 4.62
CA GLY A 85 -6.73 -9.17 3.65
C GLY A 85 -5.37 -9.80 3.87
N ASP A 86 -4.37 -9.22 3.23
CA ASP A 86 -2.97 -9.60 3.38
C ASP A 86 -2.28 -8.70 4.41
N ALA A 87 -1.64 -9.28 5.43
CA ALA A 87 -0.90 -8.53 6.43
C ALA A 87 0.15 -7.59 5.81
N LEU A 88 0.79 -8.00 4.71
CA LEU A 88 1.84 -7.21 4.09
C LEU A 88 1.31 -5.91 3.47
N PHE A 89 0.02 -5.83 3.17
CA PHE A 89 -0.61 -4.60 2.70
C PHE A 89 -0.62 -3.51 3.78
N ASP A 90 -0.88 -3.86 5.04
CA ASP A 90 -0.85 -2.91 6.16
C ASP A 90 0.59 -2.44 6.44
N LEU A 91 1.57 -3.35 6.41
CA LEU A 91 2.98 -3.00 6.58
C LEU A 91 3.46 -2.06 5.47
N ALA A 92 3.08 -2.35 4.21
CA ALA A 92 3.38 -1.50 3.08
C ALA A 92 2.73 -0.12 3.22
N THR A 93 1.45 -0.06 3.61
CA THR A 93 0.74 1.22 3.78
C THR A 93 1.35 2.08 4.88
N LEU A 94 1.73 1.48 6.01
CA LEU A 94 2.34 2.18 7.15
C LEU A 94 3.72 2.77 6.81
N THR A 95 4.44 2.14 5.88
CA THR A 95 5.80 2.53 5.47
C THR A 95 5.85 3.23 4.12
N LEU A 96 4.69 3.50 3.50
CA LEU A 96 4.61 4.20 2.23
C LEU A 96 5.22 5.61 2.39
N GLY A 97 6.20 5.95 1.55
CA GLY A 97 6.94 7.22 1.67
C GLY A 97 8.02 7.25 2.74
N HIS A 98 8.19 6.16 3.50
CA HIS A 98 9.13 6.01 4.61
C HIS A 98 9.89 4.68 4.49
N GLU A 99 10.36 4.35 3.29
CA GLU A 99 11.01 3.06 2.97
C GLU A 99 12.25 2.81 3.85
N GLU A 100 12.93 3.86 4.29
CA GLU A 100 14.06 3.80 5.22
C GLU A 100 13.70 3.23 6.59
N ARG A 101 12.41 3.25 6.95
CA ARG A 101 11.87 2.73 8.22
C ARG A 101 11.33 1.31 8.12
N LEU A 102 11.27 0.72 6.92
CA LEU A 102 10.77 -0.65 6.75
C LEU A 102 11.58 -1.66 7.58
N GLY A 103 12.90 -1.47 7.68
CA GLY A 103 13.76 -2.33 8.50
C GLY A 103 13.42 -2.28 9.99
N ASP A 104 13.19 -1.06 10.52
CA ASP A 104 12.80 -0.85 11.92
C ASP A 104 11.43 -1.50 12.19
N LEU A 105 10.46 -1.31 11.27
CA LEU A 105 9.12 -1.90 11.39
C LEU A 105 9.17 -3.43 11.38
N VAL A 106 9.89 -4.04 10.44
CA VAL A 106 9.98 -5.50 10.32
C VAL A 106 10.68 -6.11 11.54
N ALA A 107 11.72 -5.46 12.05
CA ALA A 107 12.37 -5.88 13.29
C ALA A 107 11.40 -5.88 14.49
N GLY A 108 10.52 -4.87 14.58
CA GLY A 108 9.46 -4.80 15.59
C GLY A 108 8.31 -5.79 15.36
N TYR A 109 7.97 -6.08 14.09
CA TYR A 109 6.91 -7.02 13.71
C TYR A 109 7.21 -8.46 14.15
N GLY A 110 8.50 -8.80 14.27
CA GLY A 110 8.96 -10.00 14.98
C GLY A 110 8.75 -11.32 14.23
N THR A 111 8.41 -11.27 12.95
CA THR A 111 8.28 -12.44 12.06
C THR A 111 9.01 -12.20 10.75
N ASP A 112 9.28 -13.26 10.00
CA ASP A 112 9.90 -13.15 8.68
C ASP A 112 8.93 -12.48 7.70
N VAL A 113 9.39 -11.41 7.05
CA VAL A 113 8.58 -10.59 6.13
C VAL A 113 9.26 -10.59 4.77
N ASP A 114 8.51 -10.98 3.75
CA ASP A 114 8.94 -10.87 2.37
C ASP A 114 8.93 -9.40 1.92
N LEU A 115 10.11 -8.79 1.88
CA LEU A 115 10.29 -7.39 1.53
C LEU A 115 9.98 -7.10 0.05
N ASP A 116 10.09 -8.10 -0.84
CA ASP A 116 9.75 -7.91 -2.24
C ASP A 116 8.23 -7.81 -2.42
N LEU A 117 7.46 -8.54 -1.60
CA LEU A 117 6.01 -8.37 -1.54
C LEU A 117 5.58 -7.03 -0.94
N VAL A 118 6.30 -6.50 0.05
CA VAL A 118 6.05 -5.13 0.57
C VAL A 118 6.27 -4.08 -0.53
N ARG A 119 7.36 -4.20 -1.31
CA ARG A 119 7.64 -3.32 -2.46
C ARG A 119 6.60 -3.46 -3.57
N ALA A 120 6.11 -4.67 -3.79
CA ALA A 120 5.01 -4.93 -4.72
C ALA A 120 3.74 -4.19 -4.28
N TRP A 121 3.41 -4.24 -2.99
CA TRP A 121 2.27 -3.49 -2.44
C TRP A 121 2.43 -1.98 -2.53
N TRP A 122 3.64 -1.44 -2.29
CA TRP A 122 3.91 -0.02 -2.53
C TRP A 122 3.63 0.38 -3.98
N SER A 123 4.16 -0.39 -4.94
CA SER A 123 3.94 -0.14 -6.36
C SER A 123 2.46 -0.20 -6.74
N LEU A 124 1.74 -1.22 -6.26
CA LEU A 124 0.32 -1.39 -6.49
C LEU A 124 -0.47 -0.20 -5.92
N ARG A 125 -0.29 0.10 -4.63
CA ARG A 125 -1.02 1.15 -3.92
C ARG A 125 -0.75 2.53 -4.51
N SER A 126 0.49 2.81 -4.92
CA SER A 126 0.83 4.08 -5.55
C SER A 126 0.23 4.20 -6.95
N LEU A 127 0.26 3.16 -7.77
CA LEU A 127 -0.36 3.19 -9.11
C LEU A 127 -1.88 3.35 -9.03
N THR A 128 -2.56 2.63 -8.12
CA THR A 128 -4.03 2.65 -8.07
C THR A 128 -4.58 3.93 -7.42
N ALA A 129 -3.83 4.59 -6.55
CA ALA A 129 -4.27 5.83 -5.91
C ALA A 129 -3.95 7.10 -6.73
N TYR A 130 -2.97 7.04 -7.63
CA TYR A 130 -2.41 8.21 -8.31
C TYR A 130 -3.46 9.08 -9.00
N ARG A 131 -4.37 8.45 -9.76
CA ARG A 131 -5.47 9.15 -10.45
C ARG A 131 -6.38 9.86 -9.45
N TRP A 132 -6.80 9.16 -8.40
CA TRP A 132 -7.72 9.71 -7.41
C TRP A 132 -7.11 10.95 -6.75
N LEU A 133 -5.84 10.90 -6.37
CA LEU A 133 -5.13 12.03 -5.77
C LEU A 133 -5.17 13.28 -6.65
N ILE A 134 -4.78 13.15 -7.93
CA ILE A 134 -4.80 14.25 -8.89
C ILE A 134 -6.21 14.81 -9.04
N GLN A 135 -7.20 13.93 -9.21
CA GLN A 135 -8.60 14.34 -9.44
C GLN A 135 -9.22 15.06 -8.23
N HIS A 136 -8.66 14.88 -7.04
CA HIS A 136 -9.13 15.50 -5.80
C HIS A 136 -8.21 16.62 -5.29
N GLY A 137 -7.25 17.06 -6.11
CA GLY A 137 -6.40 18.22 -5.82
C GLY A 137 -5.23 17.94 -4.87
N PHE A 138 -4.91 16.68 -4.61
CA PHE A 138 -3.68 16.29 -3.93
C PHE A 138 -2.53 16.20 -4.93
N ASP A 139 -1.31 16.54 -4.49
CA ASP A 139 -0.09 16.46 -5.31
C ASP A 139 0.66 15.14 -5.03
N PRO A 140 0.60 14.13 -5.93
CA PRO A 140 1.35 12.88 -5.76
C PRO A 140 2.87 13.08 -5.87
N GLY A 141 3.32 14.26 -6.34
CA GLY A 141 4.71 14.64 -6.47
C GLY A 141 5.29 15.35 -5.25
N ALA A 142 4.50 15.56 -4.20
CA ALA A 142 5.01 16.07 -2.94
C ALA A 142 6.04 15.08 -2.32
N PRO A 143 7.02 15.56 -1.54
CA PRO A 143 8.07 14.71 -0.99
C PRO A 143 7.51 13.53 -0.19
N GLY A 144 7.93 12.32 -0.55
CA GLY A 144 7.48 11.07 0.10
C GLY A 144 6.13 10.55 -0.38
N CYS A 145 5.45 11.22 -1.33
CA CYS A 145 4.22 10.73 -1.92
C CYS A 145 4.47 9.70 -3.04
N GLU A 146 3.38 9.25 -3.67
CA GLU A 146 3.33 8.14 -4.61
C GLU A 146 4.35 8.24 -5.75
N LEU A 147 4.65 9.44 -6.26
CA LEU A 147 5.64 9.59 -7.33
C LEU A 147 7.06 9.23 -6.88
N ASP A 148 7.44 9.58 -5.64
CA ASP A 148 8.76 9.26 -5.10
C ASP A 148 8.88 7.74 -4.84
N VAL A 149 7.83 7.13 -4.29
CA VAL A 149 7.75 5.66 -4.11
C VAL A 149 7.87 4.93 -5.45
N LEU A 150 7.11 5.36 -6.46
CA LEU A 150 7.17 4.76 -7.80
C LEU A 150 8.53 4.95 -8.46
N ARG A 151 9.29 6.00 -8.14
CA ARG A 151 10.66 6.21 -8.64
C ARG A 151 11.68 5.34 -7.89
N ALA A 152 11.50 5.16 -6.59
CA ALA A 152 12.39 4.39 -5.73
C ALA A 152 12.26 2.87 -5.95
N ALA A 153 11.08 2.39 -6.33
CA ALA A 153 10.81 0.97 -6.56
C ALA A 153 11.80 0.31 -7.54
N ARG A 154 12.38 -0.82 -7.13
CA ARG A 154 13.39 -1.61 -7.88
C ARG A 154 12.88 -3.00 -8.16
#